data_AF-A0A1H8D2M6-F1
#
_entry.id   AF-A0A1H8D2M6-F1
#
_cell.length_a   1.000
_cell.length_b   1.000
_cell.length_c   1.000
_cell.angle_alpha   90.00
_cell.angle_beta   90.00
_cell.angle_gamma   90.00
#
_symmetry.space_group_name_H-M   'P 1'
#
loop_
_entity.id
_entity.type
_entity.pdbx_description
1 polymer ?
#
loop_
_entity_poly.entity_id
_entity_poly.type
_entity_poly.pdbx_seq_one_letter_code
_entity_poly.pdbx_strand_id
1 'polypeptide(L)'
;MSIKDNPDFKTVWQLAHDWTGEESDKTDPNAISPELRIAIDRLIRAIGGKEISGRWKGYRIFFDNSIFSFIFEIRHVIQFYRFLIHNNISRNYLDNLYVKRNEVINWCENIALLDPPPCWALKKLSDSENSNSIPEDENITGWYDRLTEQRKMKVACLELAKMLWKENPNQTYEEIRTHPVMRQYGNPSVFTPESFRNWAKNVSSEYAKKGGRRK
;
A
#
# COMPACT_ATOMS: atom_id res chain seq x y z
N MET A 1 -4.98 -13.53 -4.97
CA MET A 1 -3.64 -13.94 -4.50
C MET A 1 -3.63 -13.86 -2.98
N SER A 2 -3.23 -14.92 -2.28
CA SER A 2 -3.16 -14.93 -0.81
C SER A 2 -2.07 -13.96 -0.34
N ILE A 3 -2.28 -13.27 0.79
CA ILE A 3 -1.28 -12.35 1.36
C ILE A 3 0.04 -13.07 1.67
N LYS A 4 -0.03 -14.38 1.95
CA LYS A 4 1.13 -15.23 2.27
C LYS A 4 2.09 -15.42 1.10
N ASP A 5 1.56 -15.39 -0.12
CA ASP A 5 2.33 -15.66 -1.34
C ASP A 5 2.76 -14.38 -2.06
N ASN A 6 2.38 -13.21 -1.51
CA ASN A 6 2.66 -11.93 -2.12
C ASN A 6 3.97 -11.34 -1.55
N PRO A 7 4.99 -11.09 -2.39
CA PRO A 7 6.30 -10.60 -1.94
C PRO A 7 6.27 -9.18 -1.36
N ASP A 8 5.20 -8.43 -1.57
CA ASP A 8 5.00 -7.10 -0.98
C ASP A 8 4.51 -7.18 0.47
N PHE A 9 4.26 -8.37 1.00
CA PHE A 9 3.84 -8.54 2.38
C PHE A 9 4.83 -9.43 3.14
N LYS A 10 5.15 -9.03 4.36
CA LYS A 10 5.89 -9.83 5.34
C LYS A 10 5.19 -9.72 6.68
N THR A 11 5.34 -10.77 7.50
CA THR A 11 4.90 -10.70 8.89
C THR A 11 5.81 -9.75 9.67
N VAL A 12 5.34 -9.19 10.78
CA VAL A 12 6.18 -8.36 11.66
C VAL A 12 7.37 -9.17 12.18
N TRP A 13 7.16 -10.46 12.48
CA TRP A 13 8.24 -11.36 12.89
C TRP A 13 9.31 -11.51 11.81
N GLN A 14 8.92 -11.87 10.59
CA GLN A 14 9.84 -12.07 9.47
C GLN A 14 10.56 -10.78 9.10
N LEU A 15 9.83 -9.67 9.00
CA LEU A 15 10.41 -8.41 8.59
C LEU A 15 11.43 -7.90 9.61
N ALA A 16 11.15 -8.02 10.91
CA ALA A 16 12.08 -7.59 11.94
C ALA A 16 13.38 -8.39 11.90
N HIS A 17 13.31 -9.70 11.68
CA HIS A 17 14.48 -10.57 11.49
C HIS A 17 15.28 -10.20 10.24
N ASP A 18 14.60 -10.00 9.11
CA ASP A 18 15.24 -9.54 7.88
C ASP A 18 15.89 -8.15 8.05
N TRP A 19 15.35 -7.32 8.96
CA TRP A 19 15.89 -6.00 9.25
C TRP A 19 17.19 -6.08 10.05
N THR A 20 17.30 -7.02 10.99
CA THR A 20 18.50 -7.17 11.83
C THR A 20 19.49 -8.21 11.30
N GLY A 21 19.12 -8.95 10.25
CA GLY A 21 19.94 -10.04 9.71
C GLY A 21 19.93 -11.30 10.56
N GLU A 22 18.93 -11.45 11.44
CA GLU A 22 18.78 -12.62 12.33
C GLU A 22 17.92 -13.72 11.68
N GLU A 23 18.11 -14.97 12.08
CA GLU A 23 17.38 -16.11 11.50
C GLU A 23 16.03 -16.37 12.22
N SER A 24 14.91 -16.10 11.54
CA SER A 24 13.54 -16.20 12.12
C SER A 24 13.19 -17.55 12.74
N ASP A 25 13.81 -18.63 12.26
CA ASP A 25 13.43 -19.99 12.59
C ASP A 25 14.14 -20.50 13.85
N LYS A 26 15.30 -19.91 14.17
CA LYS A 26 16.15 -20.29 15.31
C LYS A 26 15.97 -19.40 16.53
N THR A 27 15.27 -18.27 16.39
CA THR A 27 15.09 -17.30 17.47
C THR A 27 14.06 -17.77 18.51
N ASP A 28 14.48 -17.81 19.78
CA ASP A 28 13.59 -17.96 20.94
C ASP A 28 12.89 -16.62 21.24
N PRO A 29 11.55 -16.56 21.22
CA PRO A 29 10.80 -15.35 21.54
C PRO A 29 11.07 -14.76 22.93
N ASN A 30 11.54 -15.58 23.88
CA ASN A 30 11.86 -15.13 25.24
C ASN A 30 13.30 -14.61 25.38
N ALA A 31 14.14 -14.80 24.37
CA ALA A 31 15.55 -14.45 24.38
C ALA A 31 15.97 -13.69 23.10
N ILE A 32 15.09 -12.83 22.59
CA ILE A 32 15.40 -12.02 21.40
C ILE A 32 16.47 -10.96 21.69
N SER A 33 17.27 -10.62 20.68
CA SER A 33 18.26 -9.55 20.76
C SER A 33 17.61 -8.17 21.03
N PRO A 34 18.35 -7.22 21.64
CA PRO A 34 17.89 -5.84 21.76
C PRO A 34 17.54 -5.20 20.41
N GLU A 35 18.31 -5.49 19.36
CA GLU A 35 18.13 -4.94 18.01
C GLU A 35 16.83 -5.44 17.38
N LEU A 36 16.59 -6.76 17.44
CA LEU A 36 15.36 -7.37 16.94
C LEU A 36 14.15 -6.82 17.70
N ARG A 37 14.31 -6.61 19.00
CA ARG A 37 13.27 -6.02 19.85
C ARG A 37 12.92 -4.60 19.42
N ILE A 38 13.93 -3.78 19.13
CA ILE A 38 13.73 -2.41 18.63
C ILE A 38 13.01 -2.44 17.28
N ALA A 39 13.39 -3.34 16.37
CA ALA A 39 12.73 -3.48 15.07
C ALA A 39 11.24 -3.88 15.22
N ILE A 40 10.93 -4.83 16.11
CA ILE A 40 9.55 -5.22 16.42
C ILE A 40 8.78 -4.04 17.04
N ASP A 41 9.35 -3.35 18.03
CA ASP A 41 8.70 -2.23 18.71
C ASP A 41 8.35 -1.10 17.75
N ARG A 42 9.28 -0.74 16.87
CA ARG A 42 9.09 0.22 15.78
C ARG A 42 7.88 -0.12 14.92
N LEU A 43 7.81 -1.36 14.42
CA LEU A 43 6.71 -1.82 13.57
C LEU A 43 5.37 -1.82 14.32
N ILE A 44 5.35 -2.29 15.57
CA ILE A 44 4.14 -2.32 16.39
C ILE A 44 3.63 -0.91 16.69
N ARG A 45 4.52 0.03 17.03
CA ARG A 45 4.16 1.43 17.24
C ARG A 45 3.65 2.09 15.97
N ALA A 46 4.29 1.86 14.83
CA ALA A 46 3.84 2.39 13.53
C ALA A 46 2.42 1.90 13.18
N ILE A 47 2.12 0.62 13.44
CA ILE A 47 0.76 0.07 13.26
C ILE A 47 -0.23 0.72 14.25
N GLY A 48 0.15 0.83 15.53
CA GLY A 48 -0.71 1.37 16.58
C GLY A 48 -1.00 2.85 16.41
N GLY A 49 -0.01 3.60 15.91
CA GLY A 49 -0.13 5.01 15.52
C GLY A 49 -0.84 5.22 14.17
N LYS A 50 -1.25 4.14 13.50
CA LYS A 50 -1.89 4.16 12.17
C LYS A 50 -1.02 4.79 11.07
N GLU A 51 0.30 4.80 11.26
CA GLU A 51 1.28 5.31 10.28
C GLU A 51 1.51 4.29 9.15
N ILE A 52 1.42 2.99 9.48
CA ILE A 52 1.34 1.89 8.52
C ILE A 52 0.13 1.01 8.85
N SER A 53 -0.42 0.31 7.85
CA SER A 53 -1.58 -0.56 8.11
C SER A 53 -1.16 -1.98 8.48
N GLY A 54 -1.65 -2.45 9.64
CA GLY A 54 -1.52 -3.84 10.08
C GLY A 54 -2.57 -4.73 9.43
N ARG A 55 -2.21 -5.98 9.12
CA ARG A 55 -3.13 -6.99 8.57
C ARG A 55 -3.05 -8.31 9.33
N TRP A 56 -4.07 -8.65 10.11
CA TRP A 56 -4.14 -9.94 10.79
C TRP A 56 -4.71 -11.01 9.87
N LYS A 57 -3.91 -12.04 9.56
CA LYS A 57 -4.31 -13.14 8.64
C LYS A 57 -4.90 -12.64 7.30
N GLY A 58 -4.43 -11.48 6.83
CA GLY A 58 -4.89 -10.84 5.60
C GLY A 58 -5.97 -9.76 5.76
N TYR A 59 -6.63 -9.66 6.92
CA TYR A 59 -7.63 -8.64 7.20
C TYR A 59 -6.98 -7.40 7.81
N ARG A 60 -7.28 -6.21 7.29
CA ARG A 60 -6.79 -4.96 7.89
C ARG A 60 -7.35 -4.79 9.30
N ILE A 61 -6.49 -4.35 10.19
CA ILE A 61 -6.84 -3.98 11.58
C ILE A 61 -6.62 -2.49 11.77
N PHE A 62 -7.36 -1.89 12.70
CA PHE A 62 -7.33 -0.46 13.05
C PHE A 62 -7.67 0.47 11.87
N PHE A 63 -8.41 -0.03 10.88
CA PHE A 63 -8.64 0.68 9.62
C PHE A 63 -9.64 1.84 9.75
N ASP A 64 -10.53 1.79 10.74
CA ASP A 64 -11.51 2.82 11.01
C ASP A 64 -11.54 3.18 12.52
N ASN A 65 -12.44 4.10 12.88
CA ASN A 65 -12.72 4.48 14.27
C ASN A 65 -14.11 3.97 14.71
N SER A 66 -14.64 2.94 14.06
CA SER A 66 -15.98 2.43 14.33
C SER A 66 -16.02 1.60 15.62
N ILE A 67 -17.05 1.81 16.43
CA ILE A 67 -17.31 1.05 17.66
C ILE A 67 -17.47 -0.45 17.36
N PHE A 68 -18.04 -0.80 16.20
CA PHE A 68 -18.20 -2.20 15.81
C PHE A 68 -16.87 -2.85 15.45
N SER A 69 -15.98 -2.14 14.76
CA SER A 69 -14.62 -2.59 14.46
C SER A 69 -13.79 -2.75 15.75
N PHE A 70 -13.98 -1.84 16.72
CA PHE A 70 -13.30 -1.89 18.02
C PHE A 70 -13.54 -3.21 18.78
N ILE A 71 -14.74 -3.79 18.74
CA ILE A 71 -15.05 -5.07 19.41
C ILE A 71 -14.25 -6.23 18.78
N PHE A 72 -14.13 -6.26 17.46
CA PHE A 72 -13.30 -7.25 16.77
C PHE A 72 -11.79 -7.01 16.97
N GLU A 73 -11.41 -5.75 17.17
CA GLU A 73 -10.03 -5.32 17.29
C GLU A 73 -9.49 -5.34 18.73
N ILE A 74 -10.34 -5.53 19.75
CA ILE A 74 -9.93 -5.52 21.16
C ILE A 74 -8.81 -6.54 21.46
N ARG A 75 -8.80 -7.68 20.75
CA ARG A 75 -7.74 -8.69 20.89
C ARG A 75 -6.38 -8.14 20.44
N HIS A 76 -6.36 -7.31 19.39
CA HIS A 76 -5.15 -6.65 18.91
C HIS A 76 -4.68 -5.56 19.87
N VAL A 77 -5.62 -4.79 20.43
CA VAL A 77 -5.34 -3.80 21.47
C VAL A 77 -4.70 -4.46 22.71
N ILE A 78 -5.26 -5.58 23.17
CA ILE A 78 -4.72 -6.33 24.31
C ILE A 78 -3.29 -6.84 24.02
N GLN A 79 -3.03 -7.34 22.80
CA GLN A 79 -1.70 -7.82 22.43
C GLN A 79 -0.68 -6.69 22.34
N PHE A 80 -1.06 -5.54 21.79
CA PHE A 80 -0.21 -4.36 21.75
C PHE A 80 0.10 -3.85 23.16
N TYR A 81 -0.91 -3.80 24.03
CA TYR A 81 -0.73 -3.43 25.43
C TYR A 81 0.22 -4.39 26.16
N ARG A 82 0.05 -5.71 25.97
CA ARG A 82 0.95 -6.73 26.53
C ARG A 82 2.39 -6.57 26.06
N PHE A 83 2.59 -6.23 24.79
CA PHE A 83 3.92 -5.98 24.26
C PHE A 83 4.53 -4.70 24.84
N LEU A 84 3.81 -3.58 24.77
CA LEU A 84 4.32 -2.25 25.13
C LEU A 84 4.54 -2.07 26.65
N ILE A 85 3.68 -2.66 27.48
CA ILE A 85 3.74 -2.48 28.94
C ILE A 85 4.43 -3.66 29.63
N HIS A 86 4.09 -4.89 29.24
CA HIS A 86 4.58 -6.09 29.90
C HIS A 86 5.77 -6.74 29.20
N ASN A 87 6.28 -6.11 28.12
CA ASN A 87 7.41 -6.60 27.37
C ASN A 87 7.23 -8.03 26.83
N ASN A 88 5.99 -8.49 26.71
CA ASN A 88 5.65 -9.86 26.37
C ASN A 88 5.48 -9.99 24.84
N ILE A 89 6.34 -10.79 24.23
CA ILE A 89 6.38 -11.01 22.78
C ILE A 89 5.63 -12.29 22.45
N SER A 90 4.52 -12.17 21.74
CA SER A 90 3.81 -13.32 21.21
C SER A 90 4.25 -13.60 19.77
N ARG A 91 5.17 -14.55 19.58
CA ARG A 91 5.58 -15.00 18.24
C ARG A 91 4.41 -15.36 17.35
N ASN A 92 3.48 -16.17 17.85
CA ASN A 92 2.26 -16.55 17.12
C ASN A 92 1.44 -15.32 16.66
N TYR A 93 1.43 -14.25 17.45
CA TYR A 93 0.77 -13.02 17.05
C TYR A 93 1.56 -12.31 15.94
N LEU A 94 2.86 -12.11 16.12
CA LEU A 94 3.70 -11.41 15.14
C LEU A 94 3.79 -12.16 13.79
N ASP A 95 3.77 -13.50 13.81
CA ASP A 95 3.74 -14.36 12.61
C ASP A 95 2.43 -14.32 11.82
N ASN A 96 1.37 -13.75 12.41
CA ASN A 96 0.08 -13.59 11.75
C ASN A 96 -0.27 -12.13 11.46
N LEU A 97 0.60 -11.19 11.84
CA LEU A 97 0.44 -9.76 11.63
C LEU A 97 1.33 -9.31 10.47
N TYR A 98 0.71 -8.93 9.35
CA TYR A 98 1.38 -8.56 8.12
C TYR A 98 1.45 -7.04 7.95
N VAL A 99 2.55 -6.59 7.35
CA VAL A 99 2.75 -5.21 6.88
C VAL A 99 3.05 -5.21 5.39
N LYS A 100 2.80 -4.07 4.73
CA LYS A 100 2.97 -3.93 3.28
C LYS A 100 4.24 -3.14 2.95
N ARG A 101 5.04 -3.62 2.02
CA ARG A 101 6.33 -3.07 1.60
C ARG A 101 6.28 -1.57 1.35
N ASN A 102 5.41 -1.10 0.47
CA ASN A 102 5.36 0.31 0.09
C ASN A 102 4.99 1.23 1.27
N GLU A 103 4.14 0.76 2.19
CA GLU A 103 3.76 1.51 3.39
C GLU A 103 4.96 1.61 4.36
N VAL A 104 5.70 0.50 4.55
CA VAL A 104 6.89 0.48 5.41
C VAL A 104 8.02 1.33 4.84
N ILE A 105 8.31 1.24 3.53
CA ILE A 105 9.35 2.06 2.89
C ILE A 105 9.01 3.55 3.04
N ASN A 106 7.78 3.94 2.68
CA ASN A 106 7.34 5.33 2.81
C ASN A 106 7.40 5.82 4.26
N TRP A 107 7.02 4.97 5.22
CA TRP A 107 7.14 5.29 6.64
C TRP A 107 8.59 5.48 7.08
N CYS A 108 9.52 4.62 6.64
CA CYS A 108 10.94 4.76 6.93
C CYS A 108 11.51 6.08 6.38
N GLU A 109 11.21 6.39 5.12
CA GLU A 109 11.76 7.56 4.42
C GLU A 109 11.17 8.89 4.91
N ASN A 110 9.86 8.93 5.18
CA ASN A 110 9.13 10.19 5.35
C ASN A 110 8.66 10.45 6.79
N ILE A 111 8.61 9.44 7.66
CA ILE A 111 8.05 9.56 9.02
C ILE A 111 9.10 9.22 10.07
N ALA A 112 9.65 8.00 10.01
CA ALA A 112 10.58 7.51 11.01
C ALA A 112 12.04 7.97 10.78
N LEU A 113 12.36 8.42 9.55
CA LEU A 113 13.71 8.80 9.12
C LEU A 113 14.73 7.68 9.38
N LEU A 114 14.39 6.47 8.95
CA LEU A 114 15.18 5.24 9.09
C LEU A 114 15.55 4.67 7.73
N ASP A 115 16.64 3.92 7.67
CA ASP A 115 16.92 3.08 6.51
C ASP A 115 15.87 1.97 6.39
N PRO A 116 15.29 1.75 5.19
CA PRO A 116 14.31 0.69 5.00
C PRO A 116 14.93 -0.69 5.24
N PRO A 117 14.11 -1.72 5.55
CA PRO A 117 14.59 -3.09 5.73
C PRO A 117 15.46 -3.53 4.54
N PRO A 118 16.67 -4.10 4.74
CA PRO A 118 17.58 -4.45 3.66
C PRO A 118 16.99 -5.40 2.62
N CYS A 119 16.05 -6.27 3.04
CA CYS A 119 15.32 -7.16 2.15
C CYS A 119 14.40 -6.44 1.14
N TRP A 120 14.08 -5.17 1.40
CA TRP A 120 13.23 -4.30 0.58
C TRP A 120 13.93 -3.03 0.11
N ALA A 121 15.14 -2.76 0.59
CA ALA A 121 16.01 -1.76 0.01
C ALA A 121 16.24 -2.10 -1.47
N LEU A 122 15.97 -1.15 -2.36
CA LEU A 122 16.39 -1.26 -3.75
C LEU A 122 17.91 -1.49 -3.73
N LYS A 123 18.37 -2.64 -4.26
CA LYS A 123 19.76 -2.72 -4.70
C LYS A 123 19.95 -1.53 -5.62
N LYS A 124 20.72 -0.52 -5.19
CA LYS A 124 21.30 0.45 -6.11
C LYS A 124 22.10 -0.39 -7.09
N LEU A 125 21.47 -0.74 -8.22
CA LEU A 125 22.17 -1.26 -9.37
C LEU A 125 23.20 -0.18 -9.68
N SER A 126 24.46 -0.56 -9.48
CA SER A 126 25.60 0.23 -9.91
C SER A 126 25.33 0.78 -11.30
N ASP A 127 25.59 2.07 -11.45
CA ASP A 127 25.47 2.86 -12.66
C ASP A 127 26.04 2.13 -13.89
N SER A 128 25.21 1.37 -14.59
CA SER A 128 25.39 1.07 -16.01
C SER A 128 24.12 0.40 -16.52
N GLU A 129 23.31 1.19 -17.22
CA GLU A 129 22.84 0.92 -18.59
C GLU A 129 21.43 1.48 -18.80
N ASN A 130 21.42 2.58 -19.54
CA ASN A 130 20.30 3.13 -20.31
C ASN A 130 19.01 3.46 -19.54
N SER A 131 19.07 4.52 -18.74
CA SER A 131 17.90 5.37 -18.55
C SER A 131 18.00 6.59 -19.46
N ASN A 132 17.11 6.69 -20.45
CA ASN A 132 16.55 7.98 -20.79
C ASN A 132 15.71 8.44 -19.59
N SER A 133 16.38 8.81 -18.49
CA SER A 133 15.75 9.36 -17.30
C SER A 133 15.47 10.82 -17.58
N ILE A 134 14.18 11.16 -17.64
CA ILE A 134 13.71 12.53 -17.53
C ILE A 134 14.23 13.04 -16.18
N PRO A 135 14.87 14.22 -16.10
CA PRO A 135 15.39 14.75 -14.84
C PRO A 135 14.28 14.78 -13.79
N GLU A 136 14.55 14.20 -12.61
CA GLU A 136 13.67 14.37 -11.46
C GLU A 136 13.68 15.85 -11.09
N ASP A 137 12.58 16.54 -11.40
CA ASP A 137 12.32 17.88 -10.91
C ASP A 137 12.19 17.78 -9.37
N GLU A 138 13.21 18.23 -8.63
CA GLU A 138 13.31 18.15 -7.16
C GLU A 138 12.07 18.78 -6.44
N ASN A 139 11.24 19.52 -7.16
CA ASN A 139 10.01 20.13 -6.66
C ASN A 139 8.77 19.20 -6.73
N ILE A 140 8.90 18.00 -7.30
CA ILE A 140 7.77 17.08 -7.59
C ILE A 140 7.91 15.74 -6.84
N THR A 141 8.93 15.48 -6.03
CA THR A 141 8.95 14.28 -5.18
C THR A 141 7.88 14.37 -4.09
N GLY A 142 6.96 13.39 -4.02
CA GLY A 142 5.87 13.33 -3.03
C GLY A 142 4.60 14.14 -3.35
N TRP A 143 4.45 14.73 -4.54
CA TRP A 143 3.23 15.46 -4.91
C TRP A 143 1.97 14.57 -4.85
N TYR A 144 2.13 13.30 -5.20
CA TYR A 144 1.06 12.32 -5.21
C TYR A 144 0.57 12.01 -3.79
N ASP A 145 1.48 12.01 -2.81
CA ASP A 145 1.16 11.75 -1.40
C ASP A 145 0.39 12.90 -0.76
N ARG A 146 0.62 14.14 -1.23
CA ARG A 146 -0.12 15.35 -0.84
C ARG A 146 -1.54 15.41 -1.41
N LEU A 147 -1.91 14.51 -2.32
CA LEU A 147 -3.27 14.45 -2.85
C LEU A 147 -4.24 13.89 -1.80
N THR A 148 -5.46 14.43 -1.78
CA THR A 148 -6.55 13.80 -1.03
C THR A 148 -6.87 12.42 -1.62
N GLU A 149 -7.39 11.49 -0.83
CA GLU A 149 -7.76 10.15 -1.31
C GLU A 149 -8.71 10.21 -2.51
N GLN A 150 -9.67 11.15 -2.50
CA GLN A 150 -10.55 11.38 -3.65
C GLN A 150 -9.79 11.79 -4.93
N ARG A 151 -8.72 12.60 -4.80
CA ARG A 151 -7.86 12.98 -5.93
C ARG A 151 -6.98 11.81 -6.39
N LYS A 152 -6.46 10.99 -5.47
CA LYS A 152 -5.71 9.77 -5.83
C LYS A 152 -6.59 8.78 -6.59
N MET A 153 -7.81 8.52 -6.09
CA MET A 153 -8.79 7.66 -6.75
C MET A 153 -9.15 8.17 -8.14
N LYS A 154 -9.27 9.49 -8.29
CA LYS A 154 -9.50 10.13 -9.59
C LYS A 154 -8.35 9.93 -10.56
N VAL A 155 -7.11 10.11 -10.11
CA VAL A 155 -5.91 9.89 -10.94
C VAL A 155 -5.85 8.43 -11.40
N ALA A 156 -6.04 7.47 -10.48
CA ALA A 156 -6.07 6.05 -10.82
C ALA A 156 -7.16 5.70 -11.83
N CYS A 157 -8.38 6.24 -11.65
CA CYS A 157 -9.50 6.06 -12.57
C CYS A 157 -9.19 6.60 -13.98
N LEU A 158 -8.57 7.78 -14.08
CA LEU A 158 -8.21 8.39 -15.37
C LEU A 158 -7.08 7.64 -16.08
N GLU A 159 -6.08 7.16 -15.35
CA GLU A 159 -4.99 6.38 -15.94
C GLU A 159 -5.48 5.02 -16.47
N LEU A 160 -6.35 4.33 -15.72
CA LEU A 160 -6.97 3.10 -16.21
C LEU A 160 -7.84 3.36 -17.45
N ALA A 161 -8.65 4.42 -17.44
CA ALA A 161 -9.46 4.79 -18.59
C ALA A 161 -8.60 5.08 -19.83
N LYS A 162 -7.48 5.79 -19.64
CA LYS A 162 -6.50 6.10 -20.69
C LYS A 162 -5.87 4.84 -21.26
N MET A 163 -5.49 3.87 -20.42
CA MET A 163 -4.96 2.58 -20.88
C MET A 163 -5.99 1.82 -21.72
N LEU A 164 -7.24 1.75 -21.26
CA LEU A 164 -8.31 1.06 -21.97
C LEU A 164 -8.62 1.72 -23.33
N TRP A 165 -8.63 3.05 -23.42
CA TRP A 165 -8.77 3.74 -24.71
C TRP A 165 -7.56 3.58 -25.63
N LYS A 166 -6.36 3.40 -25.08
CA LYS A 166 -5.16 3.07 -25.87
C LYS A 166 -5.28 1.68 -26.50
N GLU A 167 -5.79 0.72 -25.73
CA GLU A 167 -5.97 -0.66 -26.16
C GLU A 167 -7.14 -0.80 -27.15
N ASN A 168 -8.27 -0.15 -26.86
CA ASN A 168 -9.43 -0.13 -27.74
C ASN A 168 -10.01 1.29 -27.88
N PRO A 169 -9.58 2.05 -28.91
CA PRO A 169 -9.99 3.44 -29.08
C PRO A 169 -11.46 3.60 -29.47
N ASN A 170 -12.16 2.53 -29.89
CA ASN A 170 -13.54 2.58 -30.34
C ASN A 170 -14.57 2.41 -29.20
N GLN A 171 -14.13 2.55 -27.94
CA GLN A 171 -15.01 2.48 -26.79
C GLN A 171 -15.53 3.86 -26.39
N THR A 172 -16.82 3.90 -26.03
CA THR A 172 -17.49 5.07 -25.48
C THR A 172 -17.11 5.30 -24.02
N TYR A 173 -17.41 6.50 -23.49
CA TYR A 173 -17.22 6.79 -22.07
C TYR A 173 -17.94 5.80 -21.15
N GLU A 174 -19.14 5.36 -21.52
CA GLU A 174 -19.92 4.44 -20.68
C GLU A 174 -19.35 3.02 -20.72
N GLU A 175 -18.90 2.55 -21.88
CA GLU A 175 -18.23 1.24 -22.02
C GLU A 175 -16.94 1.19 -21.20
N ILE A 176 -16.14 2.26 -21.22
CA ILE A 176 -14.95 2.38 -20.36
C ILE A 176 -15.36 2.40 -18.89
N ARG A 177 -16.30 3.27 -18.49
CA ARG A 177 -16.74 3.41 -17.10
C ARG A 177 -17.30 2.10 -16.53
N THR A 178 -17.93 1.28 -17.36
CA THR A 178 -18.51 0.00 -16.96
C THR A 178 -17.58 -1.20 -17.14
N HIS A 179 -16.37 -0.98 -17.68
CA HIS A 179 -15.38 -2.02 -17.92
C HIS A 179 -15.01 -2.78 -16.63
N PRO A 180 -14.81 -4.12 -16.67
CA PRO A 180 -14.49 -4.90 -15.47
C PRO A 180 -13.28 -4.37 -14.69
N VAL A 181 -12.21 -4.00 -15.38
CA VAL A 181 -11.00 -3.40 -14.78
C VAL A 181 -11.31 -2.08 -14.07
N MET A 182 -12.17 -1.25 -14.66
CA MET A 182 -12.59 0.01 -14.05
C MET A 182 -13.39 -0.28 -12.78
N ARG A 183 -14.38 -1.17 -12.83
CA ARG A 183 -15.18 -1.56 -11.65
C ARG A 183 -14.33 -2.16 -10.53
N GLN A 184 -13.32 -2.94 -10.86
CA GLN A 184 -12.48 -3.65 -9.90
C GLN A 184 -11.39 -2.78 -9.28
N TYR A 185 -10.78 -1.88 -10.06
CA TYR A 185 -9.58 -1.13 -9.64
C TYR A 185 -9.72 0.39 -9.73
N GLY A 186 -10.56 0.91 -10.64
CA GLY A 186 -10.73 2.35 -10.88
C GLY A 186 -11.83 3.01 -10.05
N ASN A 187 -12.68 2.22 -9.39
CA ASN A 187 -13.84 2.67 -8.60
C ASN A 187 -14.67 3.79 -9.30
N PRO A 188 -15.19 3.55 -10.52
CA PRO A 188 -15.86 4.55 -11.34
C PRO A 188 -17.16 5.09 -10.73
N SER A 189 -17.71 4.44 -9.70
CA SER A 189 -18.89 4.89 -8.95
C SER A 189 -18.67 6.19 -8.17
N VAL A 190 -17.41 6.57 -7.95
CA VAL A 190 -17.02 7.85 -7.34
C VAL A 190 -17.40 9.04 -8.25
N PHE A 191 -17.59 8.80 -9.54
CA PHE A 191 -18.00 9.80 -10.50
C PHE A 191 -19.38 9.48 -11.06
N THR A 192 -20.24 10.51 -11.12
CA THR A 192 -21.40 10.43 -12.01
C THR A 192 -20.92 10.26 -13.45
N PRO A 193 -21.72 9.65 -14.35
CA PRO A 193 -21.34 9.50 -15.77
C PRO A 193 -20.91 10.83 -16.41
N GLU A 194 -21.59 11.92 -16.05
CA GLU A 194 -21.27 13.27 -16.52
C GLU A 194 -19.94 13.80 -15.96
N SER A 195 -19.70 13.60 -14.66
CA SER A 195 -18.42 13.97 -14.04
C SER A 195 -17.27 13.21 -14.69
N PHE A 196 -17.42 11.90 -14.89
CA PHE A 196 -16.41 11.07 -15.54
C PHE A 196 -16.10 11.58 -16.96
N ARG A 197 -17.14 11.87 -17.74
CA ARG A 197 -16.99 12.42 -19.10
C ARG A 197 -16.21 13.74 -19.11
N ASN A 198 -16.54 14.65 -18.20
CA ASN A 198 -15.85 15.94 -18.11
C ASN A 198 -14.36 15.78 -17.76
N TRP A 199 -14.04 14.91 -16.81
CA TRP A 199 -12.66 14.67 -16.40
C TRP A 199 -11.84 13.88 -17.43
N ALA A 200 -12.45 12.88 -18.06
CA ALA A 200 -11.79 12.01 -19.01
C ALA A 200 -11.64 12.64 -20.40
N LYS A 201 -12.26 13.81 -20.66
CA LYS A 201 -12.24 14.49 -21.97
C LYS A 201 -10.83 14.64 -22.54
N ASN A 202 -9.85 14.94 -21.71
CA ASN A 202 -8.46 15.17 -22.13
C ASN A 202 -7.67 13.89 -22.43
N VAL A 203 -8.11 12.74 -21.90
CA VAL A 203 -7.44 11.44 -22.07
C VAL A 203 -8.22 10.46 -22.97
N SER A 204 -9.46 10.81 -23.30
CA SER A 204 -10.35 10.00 -24.12
C SER A 204 -9.93 9.93 -25.59
N SER A 205 -10.35 8.85 -26.27
CA SER A 205 -10.17 8.70 -27.71
C SER A 205 -11.03 9.70 -28.52
N GLU A 206 -10.62 9.99 -29.75
CA GLU A 206 -11.40 10.84 -30.66
C GLU A 206 -12.80 10.26 -30.96
N TYR A 207 -12.93 8.93 -30.98
CA TYR A 207 -14.22 8.27 -31.14
C TYR A 207 -15.17 8.56 -29.96
N ALA A 208 -14.66 8.47 -28.72
CA ALA A 208 -15.43 8.80 -27.54
C ALA A 208 -15.84 10.28 -27.51
N LYS A 209 -14.92 11.20 -27.87
CA LYS A 209 -15.19 12.65 -27.95
C LYS A 209 -16.30 12.99 -28.95
N LYS A 210 -16.34 12.30 -30.09
CA LYS A 210 -17.36 12.47 -31.14
C LYS A 210 -18.72 11.87 -30.77
N GLY A 211 -18.87 11.31 -29.57
CA GLY A 211 -20.14 10.78 -29.05
C GLY A 211 -20.43 9.35 -29.44
N GLY A 212 -19.45 8.62 -30.01
CA GLY A 212 -19.59 7.19 -30.30
C GLY A 212 -20.80 6.84 -31.17
N ARG A 213 -21.03 7.59 -32.26
CA ARG A 213 -22.07 7.21 -33.22
C ARG A 213 -21.75 5.83 -33.80
N ARG A 214 -22.61 4.86 -33.49
CA ARG A 214 -22.63 3.52 -34.10
C ARG A 214 -22.66 3.65 -35.62
N LYS A 215 -21.79 2.89 -36.30
CA LYS A 215 -22.17 2.33 -37.59
C LYS A 215 -23.21 1.26 -37.36
#